data_AF-A0A8T6RR53-F1
#
_entry.id   AF-A0A8T6RR53-F1
#
_cell.length_a   1.000
_cell.length_b   1.000
_cell.length_c   1.000
_cell.angle_alpha   90.00
_cell.angle_beta   90.00
_cell.angle_gamma   90.00
#
_symmetry.space_group_name_H-M   'P 1'
#
loop_
_entity.id
_entity.type
_entity.pdbx_description
1 polymer ?
#
loop_
_entity_poly.entity_id
_entity_poly.type
_entity_poly.pdbx_seq_one_letter_code
_entity_poly.pdbx_strand_id
1 'polypeptide(L)'
;MIKNVLIFLTNGNLLVSRSYGFQEKDMLILTGLLSAFENLTDDLGEGEIKNIIMHQHQILMEIEGDICFALFIDQEDDPRQGKLILDTMIDTFFTIYKGSPLILPGRLVEVNDFNPFLKVLDELVILKNVYAILESSPKKLNIREILDIYSRDYNPQISEYEIWNATKTLVQKEIIVKSDEEDAITFRKKGEILKKFKFKLKD
;
A
#
# COMPACT_ATOMS: atom_id res chain seq x y z
N MET A 1 -5.82 5.87 7.39
CA MET A 1 -5.31 4.52 7.71
C MET A 1 -5.72 3.53 6.60
N ILE A 2 -4.99 2.43 6.38
CA ILE A 2 -5.53 1.31 5.57
C ILE A 2 -6.73 0.74 6.33
N LYS A 3 -7.85 0.58 5.63
CA LYS A 3 -9.11 0.09 6.21
C LYS A 3 -9.41 -1.33 5.75
N ASN A 4 -9.18 -1.61 4.47
CA ASN A 4 -9.43 -2.92 3.90
C ASN A 4 -8.56 -3.14 2.66
N VAL A 5 -8.25 -4.40 2.39
CA VAL A 5 -7.62 -4.87 1.18
C VAL A 5 -8.51 -5.95 0.60
N LEU A 6 -8.87 -5.82 -0.67
CA LEU A 6 -9.53 -6.87 -1.44
C LEU A 6 -8.69 -7.26 -2.64
N ILE A 7 -8.68 -8.56 -2.93
CA ILE A 7 -8.22 -9.08 -4.21
C ILE A 7 -9.32 -10.00 -4.71
N PHE A 8 -9.74 -9.78 -5.94
CA PHE A 8 -10.84 -10.53 -6.52
C PHE A 8 -10.63 -10.64 -8.03
N LEU A 9 -11.24 -11.65 -8.63
CA LEU A 9 -11.21 -11.85 -10.07
C LEU A 9 -12.14 -10.85 -10.75
N THR A 10 -11.90 -10.56 -12.03
CA THR A 10 -12.72 -9.65 -12.83
C THR A 10 -14.19 -10.10 -12.95
N ASN A 11 -14.47 -11.39 -12.73
CA ASN A 11 -15.81 -11.95 -12.61
C ASN A 11 -16.46 -11.80 -11.22
N GLY A 12 -15.87 -10.99 -10.33
CA GLY A 12 -16.40 -10.70 -9.00
C GLY A 12 -16.05 -11.72 -7.91
N ASN A 13 -15.37 -12.83 -8.23
CA ASN A 13 -14.99 -13.82 -7.22
C ASN A 13 -13.90 -13.31 -6.28
N LEU A 14 -14.20 -13.20 -4.99
CA LEU A 14 -13.26 -12.76 -3.97
C LEU A 14 -12.17 -13.82 -3.69
N LEU A 15 -10.90 -13.42 -3.80
CA LEU A 15 -9.73 -14.25 -3.50
C LEU A 15 -9.17 -13.97 -2.11
N VAL A 16 -8.98 -12.68 -1.78
CA VAL A 16 -8.41 -12.23 -0.51
C VAL A 16 -9.24 -11.07 0.03
N SER A 17 -9.50 -11.09 1.33
CA SER A 17 -10.05 -9.95 2.06
C SER A 17 -9.34 -9.82 3.42
N ARG A 18 -8.88 -8.61 3.73
CA ARG A 18 -8.16 -8.32 4.97
C ARG A 18 -8.58 -6.96 5.52
N SER A 19 -9.34 -6.98 6.61
CA SER A 19 -9.82 -5.79 7.30
C SER A 19 -8.83 -5.32 8.37
N TYR A 20 -8.60 -4.01 8.41
CA TYR A 20 -7.75 -3.31 9.39
C TYR A 20 -8.56 -2.26 10.18
N GLY A 21 -9.70 -2.69 10.71
CA GLY A 21 -10.64 -1.80 11.42
C GLY A 21 -11.80 -1.30 10.56
N PHE A 22 -12.12 -2.03 9.49
CA PHE A 22 -13.34 -1.87 8.70
C PHE A 22 -14.56 -2.28 9.54
N GLN A 23 -15.56 -1.40 9.68
CA GLN A 23 -16.75 -1.67 10.49
C GLN A 23 -17.86 -2.35 9.67
N GLU A 24 -18.86 -2.93 10.33
CA GLU A 24 -20.03 -3.52 9.65
C GLU A 24 -20.74 -2.53 8.71
N LYS A 25 -20.77 -1.23 9.03
CA LYS A 25 -21.36 -0.22 8.15
C LYS A 25 -20.61 -0.08 6.83
N ASP A 26 -19.32 -0.36 6.84
CA ASP A 26 -18.48 -0.30 5.66
C ASP A 26 -18.68 -1.55 4.76
N MET A 27 -19.23 -2.66 5.28
CA MET A 27 -19.57 -3.85 4.47
C MET A 27 -20.56 -3.53 3.35
N LEU A 28 -21.48 -2.59 3.56
CA LEU A 28 -22.41 -2.14 2.52
C LEU A 28 -21.69 -1.47 1.34
N ILE A 29 -20.55 -0.82 1.61
CA ILE A 29 -19.72 -0.21 0.58
C ILE A 29 -19.02 -1.32 -0.23
N LEU A 30 -18.53 -2.37 0.43
CA LEU A 30 -17.93 -3.52 -0.25
C LEU A 30 -18.94 -4.23 -1.15
N THR A 31 -20.12 -4.54 -0.64
CA THR A 31 -21.15 -5.24 -1.43
C THR A 31 -21.64 -4.36 -2.58
N GLY A 32 -21.79 -3.06 -2.36
CA GLY A 32 -22.10 -2.09 -3.42
C GLY A 32 -21.02 -2.04 -4.50
N LEU A 33 -19.73 -1.96 -4.09
CA LEU A 33 -18.60 -1.95 -5.01
C LEU A 33 -18.55 -3.24 -5.84
N LEU A 34 -18.60 -4.40 -5.20
CA LEU A 34 -18.54 -5.70 -5.88
C LEU A 34 -19.72 -5.90 -6.83
N SER A 35 -20.91 -5.42 -6.46
CA SER A 35 -22.09 -5.49 -7.33
C SER A 35 -21.99 -4.54 -8.53
N ALA A 36 -21.33 -3.40 -8.37
CA ALA A 36 -21.07 -2.45 -9.45
C ALA A 36 -19.85 -2.82 -10.29
N PHE A 37 -19.01 -3.74 -9.80
CA PHE A 37 -17.68 -3.98 -10.35
C PHE A 37 -17.71 -4.50 -11.78
N GLU A 38 -18.64 -5.39 -12.12
CA GLU A 38 -18.80 -5.90 -13.49
C GLU A 38 -19.05 -4.78 -14.52
N ASN A 39 -19.62 -3.64 -14.10
CA ASN A 39 -19.79 -2.48 -14.98
C ASN A 39 -18.59 -1.53 -14.93
N LEU A 40 -17.79 -1.57 -13.85
CA LEU A 40 -16.59 -0.75 -13.69
C LEU A 40 -15.39 -1.34 -14.43
N THR A 41 -15.30 -2.65 -14.63
CA THR A 41 -14.14 -3.30 -15.27
C THR A 41 -13.82 -2.73 -16.64
N ASP A 42 -14.85 -2.46 -17.45
CA ASP A 42 -14.69 -1.89 -18.78
C ASP A 42 -14.12 -0.46 -18.75
N ASP A 43 -14.41 0.30 -17.70
CA ASP A 43 -13.98 1.70 -17.53
C ASP A 43 -12.63 1.84 -16.80
N LEU A 44 -12.23 0.86 -16.00
CA LEU A 44 -11.00 0.90 -15.21
C LEU A 44 -9.75 0.79 -16.08
N GLY A 45 -9.76 -0.06 -17.12
CA GLY A 45 -8.59 -0.34 -17.94
C GLY A 45 -7.48 -1.10 -17.19
N GLU A 46 -6.60 -1.76 -17.94
CA GLU A 46 -5.49 -2.55 -17.38
C GLU A 46 -4.26 -1.66 -17.09
N GLY A 47 -3.60 -1.88 -15.94
CA GLY A 47 -2.34 -1.22 -15.58
C GLY A 47 -2.44 0.25 -15.17
N GLU A 48 -3.63 0.77 -14.89
CA GLU A 48 -3.81 2.12 -14.32
C GLU A 48 -4.47 2.08 -12.94
N ILE A 49 -3.80 2.65 -11.93
CA ILE A 49 -4.45 2.88 -10.62
C ILE A 49 -5.51 3.97 -10.73
N LYS A 50 -6.76 3.58 -10.55
CA LYS A 50 -7.91 4.48 -10.40
C LYS A 50 -8.16 4.78 -8.93
N ASN A 51 -8.60 6.01 -8.64
CA ASN A 51 -9.00 6.44 -7.31
C ASN A 51 -10.48 6.80 -7.31
N ILE A 52 -11.28 6.08 -6.52
CA ILE A 52 -12.70 6.33 -6.33
C ILE A 52 -12.91 6.87 -4.91
N ILE A 53 -13.47 8.06 -4.81
CA ILE A 53 -13.80 8.67 -3.52
C ILE A 53 -15.24 8.27 -3.15
N MET A 54 -15.41 7.58 -2.02
CA MET A 54 -16.70 7.11 -1.54
C MET A 54 -16.89 7.41 -0.05
N HIS A 55 -17.76 8.36 0.27
CA HIS A 55 -18.01 8.80 1.65
C HIS A 55 -16.68 9.08 2.39
N GLN A 56 -16.42 8.37 3.49
CA GLN A 56 -15.25 8.53 4.35
C GLN A 56 -14.03 7.73 3.87
N HIS A 57 -14.11 7.11 2.69
CA HIS A 57 -13.06 6.25 2.15
C HIS A 57 -12.61 6.71 0.76
N GLN A 58 -11.34 6.48 0.48
CA GLN A 58 -10.79 6.42 -0.86
C GLN A 58 -10.52 4.96 -1.21
N ILE A 59 -10.90 4.55 -2.40
CA ILE A 59 -10.67 3.21 -2.93
C ILE A 59 -9.71 3.34 -4.11
N LEU A 60 -8.52 2.80 -3.94
CA LEU A 60 -7.53 2.69 -5.00
C LEU A 60 -7.64 1.31 -5.62
N MET A 61 -7.78 1.24 -6.93
CA MET A 61 -7.95 -0.03 -7.64
C MET A 61 -7.07 -0.10 -8.86
N GLU A 62 -6.60 -1.30 -9.15
CA GLU A 62 -5.82 -1.63 -10.33
C GLU A 62 -6.15 -3.04 -10.80
N ILE A 63 -6.25 -3.20 -12.11
CA ILE A 63 -6.51 -4.47 -12.77
C ILE A 63 -5.22 -4.91 -13.45
N GLU A 64 -4.81 -6.15 -13.17
CA GLU A 64 -3.66 -6.84 -13.76
C GLU A 64 -4.13 -8.21 -14.28
N GLY A 65 -4.30 -8.34 -15.60
CA GLY A 65 -4.98 -9.48 -16.21
C GLY A 65 -6.40 -9.67 -15.68
N ASP A 66 -6.70 -10.86 -15.16
CA ASP A 66 -8.03 -11.22 -14.63
C ASP A 66 -8.19 -10.90 -13.13
N ILE A 67 -7.24 -10.17 -12.52
CA ILE A 67 -7.25 -9.87 -11.08
C ILE A 67 -7.40 -8.38 -10.86
N CYS A 68 -8.35 -8.00 -10.01
CA CYS A 68 -8.45 -6.67 -9.46
C CYS A 68 -7.90 -6.63 -8.04
N PHE A 69 -7.05 -5.63 -7.79
CA PHE A 69 -6.53 -5.29 -6.48
C PHE A 69 -7.22 -4.01 -6.02
N ALA A 70 -7.80 -4.01 -4.82
CA ALA A 70 -8.45 -2.85 -4.25
C ALA A 70 -7.93 -2.55 -2.83
N LEU A 71 -7.52 -1.31 -2.61
CA LEU A 71 -7.05 -0.80 -1.33
C LEU A 71 -7.98 0.31 -0.85
N PHE A 72 -8.55 0.12 0.33
CA PHE A 72 -9.41 1.10 1.00
C PHE A 72 -8.59 1.86 2.02
N ILE A 73 -8.57 3.17 1.92
CA ILE A 73 -7.91 4.08 2.86
C ILE A 73 -8.90 5.16 3.33
N ASP A 74 -8.58 5.83 4.45
CA ASP A 74 -9.36 6.99 4.89
C ASP A 74 -9.37 8.08 3.80
N GLN A 75 -10.49 8.79 3.65
CA GLN A 75 -10.61 9.85 2.65
C GLN A 75 -9.58 10.96 2.80
N GLU A 76 -9.14 11.23 4.03
CA GLU A 76 -8.14 12.26 4.35
C GLU A 76 -6.70 11.80 4.13
N ASP A 77 -6.47 10.51 3.87
CA ASP A 77 -5.13 10.01 3.56
C ASP A 77 -4.65 10.54 2.19
N ASP A 78 -3.34 10.73 2.06
CA ASP A 78 -2.73 11.07 0.78
C ASP A 78 -2.82 9.88 -0.19
N PRO A 79 -3.50 10.02 -1.35
CA PRO A 79 -3.62 8.94 -2.33
C PRO A 79 -2.28 8.47 -2.88
N ARG A 80 -1.21 9.28 -2.81
CA ARG A 80 0.13 8.88 -3.23
C ARG A 80 0.70 7.78 -2.33
N GLN A 81 0.43 7.83 -1.03
CA GLN A 81 0.82 6.75 -0.10
C GLN A 81 0.04 5.48 -0.43
N GLY A 82 -1.26 5.60 -0.68
CA GLY A 82 -2.09 4.47 -1.07
C GLY A 82 -1.64 3.82 -2.38
N LYS A 83 -1.26 4.63 -3.40
CA LYS A 83 -0.74 4.12 -4.67
C LYS A 83 0.54 3.31 -4.49
N LEU A 84 1.49 3.82 -3.70
CA LEU A 84 2.71 3.08 -3.36
C LEU A 84 2.39 1.72 -2.72
N ILE A 85 1.44 1.70 -1.79
CA ILE A 85 1.05 0.47 -1.08
C ILE A 85 0.42 -0.51 -2.07
N LEU A 86 -0.47 -0.04 -2.94
CA LEU A 86 -1.12 -0.84 -3.98
C LEU A 86 -0.09 -1.41 -4.97
N ASP A 87 0.83 -0.59 -5.49
CA ASP A 87 1.94 -1.03 -6.35
C ASP A 87 2.77 -2.13 -5.66
N THR A 88 3.17 -1.88 -4.40
CA THR A 88 3.99 -2.83 -3.63
C THR A 88 3.23 -4.13 -3.34
N MET A 89 1.93 -4.03 -3.11
CA MET A 89 1.05 -5.17 -2.90
C MET A 89 0.96 -6.05 -4.15
N ILE A 90 0.76 -5.43 -5.32
CA ILE A 90 0.68 -6.10 -6.62
C ILE A 90 2.01 -6.79 -6.95
N ASP A 91 3.12 -6.04 -6.87
CA ASP A 91 4.48 -6.56 -7.08
C ASP A 91 4.73 -7.80 -6.22
N THR A 92 4.35 -7.72 -4.93
CA THR A 92 4.60 -8.81 -3.98
C THR A 92 3.68 -9.99 -4.21
N PHE A 93 2.40 -9.74 -4.54
CA PHE A 93 1.44 -10.80 -4.86
C PHE A 93 1.93 -11.63 -6.04
N PHE A 94 2.30 -10.97 -7.14
CA PHE A 94 2.83 -11.68 -8.31
C PHE A 94 4.20 -12.29 -8.06
N THR A 95 5.02 -11.73 -7.17
CA THR A 95 6.29 -12.36 -6.80
C THR A 95 6.08 -13.68 -6.04
N ILE A 96 5.13 -13.70 -5.10
CA ILE A 96 4.84 -14.91 -4.29
C ILE A 96 4.16 -15.98 -5.13
N TYR A 97 3.21 -15.59 -5.98
CA TYR A 97 2.35 -16.52 -6.70
C TYR A 97 2.64 -16.60 -8.21
N LYS A 98 3.82 -16.17 -8.65
CA LYS A 98 4.20 -16.25 -10.07
C LYS A 98 4.10 -17.68 -10.57
N GLY A 99 3.29 -17.90 -11.61
CA GLY A 99 3.07 -19.24 -12.17
C GLY A 99 2.31 -20.19 -11.23
N SER A 100 1.74 -19.66 -10.14
CA SER A 100 0.94 -20.44 -9.22
C SER A 100 -0.42 -20.76 -9.84
N PRO A 101 -0.85 -22.03 -9.76
CA PRO A 101 -2.17 -22.43 -10.21
C PRO A 101 -3.31 -21.89 -9.31
N LEU A 102 -2.99 -21.15 -8.23
CA LEU A 102 -3.97 -20.47 -7.37
C LEU A 102 -4.64 -19.27 -8.06
N ILE A 103 -4.01 -18.73 -9.10
CA ILE A 103 -4.51 -17.58 -9.86
C ILE A 103 -5.37 -18.04 -11.06
N LEU A 104 -5.45 -19.34 -11.32
CA LEU A 104 -6.15 -19.86 -12.49
C LEU A 104 -7.68 -19.83 -12.30
N PRO A 105 -8.44 -19.36 -13.32
CA PRO A 105 -9.90 -19.35 -13.27
C PRO A 105 -10.48 -20.73 -12.97
N GLY A 106 -11.46 -20.80 -12.06
CA GLY A 106 -12.25 -22.00 -11.78
C GLY A 106 -11.66 -22.98 -10.76
N ARG A 107 -10.53 -22.65 -10.11
CA ARG A 107 -9.99 -23.47 -9.02
C ARG A 107 -10.57 -23.05 -7.66
N LEU A 108 -10.96 -24.04 -6.86
CA LEU A 108 -11.26 -23.83 -5.44
C LEU A 108 -9.95 -23.57 -4.71
N VAL A 109 -9.81 -22.36 -4.16
CA VAL A 109 -8.66 -21.94 -3.34
C VAL A 109 -9.09 -21.97 -1.88
N GLU A 110 -8.29 -22.59 -1.02
CA GLU A 110 -8.55 -22.54 0.42
C GLU A 110 -8.08 -21.21 0.98
N VAL A 111 -8.79 -20.66 1.97
CA VAL A 111 -8.44 -19.37 2.62
C VAL A 111 -6.99 -19.34 3.11
N ASN A 112 -6.45 -20.50 3.49
CA ASN A 112 -5.08 -20.64 3.99
C ASN A 112 -4.00 -20.54 2.91
N ASP A 113 -4.35 -20.72 1.63
CA ASP A 113 -3.40 -20.67 0.52
C ASP A 113 -2.77 -19.28 0.37
N PHE A 114 -3.45 -18.24 0.87
CA PHE A 114 -2.97 -16.86 0.84
C PHE A 114 -2.20 -16.42 2.08
N ASN A 115 -1.99 -17.29 3.08
CA ASN A 115 -1.32 -16.95 4.34
C ASN A 115 0.05 -16.26 4.19
N PRO A 116 0.95 -16.66 3.26
CA PRO A 116 2.20 -15.95 3.05
C PRO A 116 1.99 -14.48 2.67
N PHE A 117 0.98 -14.21 1.84
CA PHE A 117 0.64 -12.87 1.39
C PHE A 117 -0.10 -12.06 2.47
N LEU A 118 -0.94 -12.70 3.29
CA LEU A 118 -1.59 -12.02 4.41
C LEU A 118 -0.58 -11.41 5.39
N LYS A 119 0.56 -12.07 5.61
CA LYS A 119 1.67 -11.51 6.43
C LYS A 119 2.27 -10.27 5.78
N VAL A 120 2.44 -10.28 4.46
CA VAL A 120 2.92 -9.11 3.72
C VAL A 120 1.94 -7.94 3.85
N LEU A 121 0.63 -8.19 3.78
CA LEU A 121 -0.36 -7.13 3.99
C LEU A 121 -0.20 -6.44 5.35
N ASP A 122 0.08 -7.21 6.40
CA ASP A 122 0.34 -6.66 7.73
C ASP A 122 1.62 -5.79 7.74
N GLU A 123 2.67 -6.20 7.01
CA GLU A 123 3.89 -5.39 6.81
C GLU A 123 3.64 -4.10 6.00
N LEU A 124 2.71 -4.11 5.05
CA LEU A 124 2.35 -2.92 4.27
C LEU A 124 1.63 -1.85 5.12
N VAL A 125 0.91 -2.26 6.16
CA VAL A 125 0.35 -1.31 7.15
C VAL A 125 1.48 -0.57 7.87
N ILE A 126 2.53 -1.30 8.24
CA ILE A 126 3.72 -0.71 8.88
C ILE A 126 4.39 0.27 7.91
N LEU A 127 4.59 -0.14 6.66
CA LEU A 127 5.16 0.70 5.60
C LEU A 127 4.41 2.03 5.47
N LYS A 128 3.06 1.99 5.44
CA LYS A 128 2.23 3.19 5.38
C LYS A 128 2.52 4.14 6.55
N ASN A 129 2.44 3.60 7.77
CA ASN A 129 2.53 4.40 8.98
C ASN A 129 3.94 5.01 9.12
N VAL A 130 4.99 4.27 8.77
CA VAL A 130 6.36 4.80 8.72
C VAL A 130 6.47 5.94 7.69
N TYR A 131 5.87 5.80 6.51
CA TYR A 131 5.84 6.88 5.53
C TYR A 131 5.11 8.11 6.12
N ALA A 132 3.93 7.96 6.71
CA ALA A 132 3.20 9.08 7.32
C ALA A 132 4.00 9.83 8.41
N ILE A 133 4.76 9.11 9.25
CA ILE A 133 5.67 9.71 10.24
C ILE A 133 6.76 10.53 9.56
N LEU A 134 7.42 9.96 8.55
CA LEU A 134 8.51 10.62 7.84
C LEU A 134 8.03 11.86 7.06
N GLU A 135 6.83 11.81 6.48
CA GLU A 135 6.26 12.92 5.72
C GLU A 135 5.82 14.08 6.61
N SER A 136 5.32 13.78 7.82
CA SER A 136 4.87 14.78 8.79
C SER A 136 6.01 15.39 9.61
N SER A 137 7.17 14.75 9.66
CA SER A 137 8.35 15.28 10.38
C SER A 137 9.12 16.32 9.55
N PRO A 138 9.35 17.54 10.07
CA PRO A 138 10.19 18.53 9.41
C PRO A 138 11.70 18.27 9.58
N LYS A 139 12.09 17.35 10.47
CA LYS A 139 13.48 16.99 10.75
C LYS A 139 13.82 15.59 10.25
N LYS A 140 15.13 15.34 10.06
CA LYS A 140 15.66 13.99 9.91
C LYS A 140 15.33 13.17 11.16
N LEU A 141 14.96 11.91 10.96
CA LEU A 141 14.67 10.98 12.06
C LEU A 141 15.59 9.78 11.94
N ASN A 142 16.12 9.29 13.05
CA ASN A 142 16.71 7.95 13.09
C ASN A 142 15.62 6.89 13.36
N ILE A 143 15.97 5.62 13.22
CA ILE A 143 15.06 4.48 13.38
C ILE A 143 14.37 4.47 14.75
N ARG A 144 15.11 4.82 15.81
CA ARG A 144 14.59 4.83 17.17
C ARG A 144 13.56 5.93 17.39
N GLU A 145 13.79 7.11 16.83
CA GLU A 145 12.81 8.20 16.84
C GLU A 145 11.54 7.82 16.06
N ILE A 146 11.68 7.14 14.92
CA ILE A 146 10.54 6.63 14.16
C ILE A 146 9.77 5.60 14.99
N LEU A 147 10.46 4.66 15.64
CA LEU A 147 9.86 3.67 16.52
C LEU A 147 9.09 4.33 17.68
N ASP A 148 9.67 5.34 18.34
CA ASP A 148 9.03 6.05 19.45
C ASP A 148 7.73 6.74 19.01
N ILE A 149 7.75 7.43 17.86
CA ILE A 149 6.56 8.05 17.28
C ILE A 149 5.53 6.99 16.90
N TYR A 150 5.98 5.92 16.23
CA TYR A 150 5.09 4.84 15.79
C TYR A 150 4.37 4.19 16.96
N SER A 151 5.11 3.90 18.03
CA SER A 151 4.59 3.22 19.22
C SER A 151 3.56 4.06 19.96
N ARG A 152 3.71 5.39 19.92
CA ARG A 152 2.77 6.34 20.50
C ARG A 152 1.50 6.49 19.66
N ASP A 153 1.64 6.58 18.34
CA ASP A 153 0.56 7.04 17.46
C ASP A 153 -0.22 5.89 16.79
N TYR A 154 0.35 4.69 16.69
CA TYR A 154 -0.25 3.56 15.95
C TYR A 154 -0.31 2.26 16.75
N ASN A 155 0.84 1.68 17.12
CA ASN A 155 0.88 0.39 17.81
C ASN A 155 2.16 0.24 18.66
N PRO A 156 2.06 0.04 19.98
CA PRO A 156 3.22 -0.06 20.87
C PRO A 156 4.02 -1.37 20.77
N GLN A 157 3.56 -2.39 20.03
CA GLN A 157 4.22 -3.71 19.97
C GLN A 157 5.14 -3.92 18.76
N ILE A 158 5.49 -2.86 18.03
CA ILE A 158 6.36 -2.95 16.86
C ILE A 158 7.85 -3.00 17.25
N SER A 159 8.67 -3.71 16.48
CA SER A 159 10.11 -3.80 16.67
C SER A 159 10.91 -2.84 15.79
N GLU A 160 12.14 -2.48 16.21
CA GLU A 160 13.07 -1.70 15.37
C GLU A 160 13.35 -2.36 14.02
N TYR A 161 13.36 -3.70 13.96
CA TYR A 161 13.59 -4.46 12.74
C TYR A 161 12.47 -4.25 11.71
N GLU A 162 11.21 -4.19 12.16
CA GLU A 162 10.07 -3.92 11.27
C GLU A 162 10.11 -2.48 10.74
N ILE A 163 10.46 -1.50 11.58
CA ILE A 163 10.68 -0.11 11.17
C ILE A 163 11.83 -0.01 10.15
N TRP A 164 12.91 -0.76 10.37
CA TRP A 164 14.05 -0.82 9.45
C TRP A 164 13.65 -1.37 8.08
N ASN A 165 12.88 -2.47 8.04
CA ASN A 165 12.43 -3.06 6.79
C ASN A 165 11.51 -2.11 6.01
N ALA A 166 10.54 -1.48 6.69
CA ALA A 166 9.68 -0.48 6.08
C ALA A 166 10.50 0.68 5.48
N THR A 167 11.46 1.21 6.24
CA THR A 167 12.37 2.26 5.76
C THR A 167 13.17 1.80 4.55
N LYS A 168 13.72 0.59 4.56
CA LYS A 168 14.48 0.03 3.45
C LYS A 168 13.64 -0.04 2.17
N THR A 169 12.38 -0.48 2.28
CA THR A 169 11.45 -0.50 1.14
C THR A 169 11.21 0.91 0.58
N LEU A 170 10.99 1.91 1.44
CA LEU A 170 10.82 3.31 1.02
C LEU A 170 12.09 3.88 0.34
N VAL A 171 13.29 3.48 0.78
CA VAL A 171 14.56 3.85 0.12
C VAL A 171 14.66 3.19 -1.25
N GLN A 172 14.35 1.90 -1.36
CA GLN A 172 14.40 1.14 -2.63
C GLN A 172 13.42 1.70 -3.68
N LYS A 173 12.26 2.20 -3.24
CA LYS A 173 11.26 2.87 -4.09
C LYS A 173 11.57 4.37 -4.31
N GLU A 174 12.76 4.84 -3.89
CA GLU A 174 13.26 6.22 -4.06
C GLU A 174 12.39 7.32 -3.41
N ILE A 175 11.63 6.97 -2.36
CA ILE A 175 10.71 7.89 -1.67
C ILE A 175 11.43 8.68 -0.59
N ILE A 176 12.37 8.03 0.10
CA ILE A 176 13.19 8.62 1.15
C ILE A 176 14.64 8.35 0.87
N VAL A 177 15.54 9.10 1.51
CA VAL A 177 16.98 8.85 1.38
C VAL A 177 17.65 8.75 2.73
N LYS A 178 18.54 7.76 2.82
CA LYS A 178 19.43 7.56 3.93
C LYS A 178 20.52 8.65 3.91
N SER A 179 20.73 9.29 5.05
CA SER A 179 21.84 10.21 5.30
C SER A 179 23.11 9.40 5.56
N ASP A 180 24.27 9.91 5.18
CA ASP A 180 25.58 9.29 5.50
C ASP A 180 25.92 9.38 7.00
N GLU A 181 25.18 10.20 7.75
CA GLU A 181 25.31 10.39 9.21
C GLU A 181 24.37 9.45 9.98
N GLU A 182 24.93 8.63 10.87
CA GLU A 182 24.28 7.92 12.01
C GLU A 182 22.87 7.34 11.76
N ASP A 183 22.69 6.55 10.70
CA ASP A 183 21.39 5.92 10.37
C ASP A 183 20.20 6.90 10.30
N ALA A 184 20.48 8.18 10.09
CA ALA A 184 19.46 9.20 9.96
C ALA A 184 18.78 9.10 8.59
N ILE A 185 17.45 9.20 8.60
CA ILE A 185 16.59 9.06 7.44
C ILE A 185 15.92 10.42 7.17
N THR A 186 15.92 10.82 5.91
CA THR A 186 15.24 12.06 5.48
C THR A 186 14.21 11.72 4.41
N PHE A 187 12.98 12.17 4.62
CA PHE A 187 11.94 12.12 3.60
C PHE A 187 12.32 13.05 2.43
N ARG A 188 12.12 12.60 1.18
CA ARG A 188 12.28 13.46 0.00
C ARG A 188 10.93 13.71 -0.64
N LYS A 189 10.49 14.96 -0.69
CA LYS A 189 9.34 15.33 -1.54
C LYS A 189 9.76 15.17 -3.01
N LYS A 190 8.95 14.50 -3.84
CA LYS A 190 9.21 14.23 -5.28
C LYS A 190 9.64 15.48 -6.09
N GLY A 191 9.29 16.69 -5.65
CA GLY A 191 9.71 17.97 -6.26
C GLY A 191 11.11 18.48 -5.87
N GLU A 192 11.75 17.95 -4.84
CA GLU A 192 13.12 18.32 -4.44
C GLU A 192 14.20 17.58 -5.24
N ILE A 193 13.86 16.41 -5.81
CA ILE A 193 14.73 15.61 -6.68
C ILE A 193 15.14 16.42 -7.92
N LEU A 194 14.20 17.16 -8.52
CA LEU A 194 14.47 17.98 -9.71
C LEU A 194 15.25 19.27 -9.40
N LYS A 195 15.22 19.77 -8.15
CA LYS A 195 15.97 20.97 -7.77
C LYS A 195 17.47 20.71 -7.61
N LYS A 196 17.86 19.50 -7.16
CA LYS A 196 19.28 19.13 -7.05
C LYS A 196 19.94 18.78 -8.39
N PHE A 197 19.17 18.46 -9.43
CA PHE A 197 19.69 18.23 -10.79
C PHE A 197 19.76 19.51 -11.66
N LYS A 198 19.15 20.62 -11.25
CA LYS A 198 19.44 21.94 -11.84
C LYS A 198 20.64 22.56 -11.12
N PHE A 199 21.87 22.17 -11.43
CA PHE A 199 23.07 23.03 -11.42
C PHE A 199 24.32 22.20 -11.74
N LYS A 200 24.69 22.17 -13.03
CA LYS A 200 26.05 22.33 -13.58
C LYS A 200 25.99 22.06 -15.09
N LEU A 201 25.30 22.94 -15.83
CA LEU A 201 25.80 23.26 -17.16
C LEU A 201 27.00 24.18 -16.89
N LYS A 202 28.21 23.65 -17.10
CA LYS A 202 29.39 24.47 -17.23
C LYS A 202 29.23 25.25 -18.54
N ASP A 203 29.42 26.56 -18.47
CA ASP A 203 29.72 27.39 -19.64
C ASP A 203 30.96 26.86 -20.38
#